data_AF-A0A955VRU8-F1
#
_entry.id   AF-A0A955VRU8-F1
#
_cell.length_a   1.000
_cell.length_b   1.000
_cell.length_c   1.000
_cell.angle_alpha   90.00
_cell.angle_beta   90.00
_cell.angle_gamma   90.00
#
_symmetry.space_group_name_H-M   'P 1'
#
loop_
_entity.id
_entity.type
_entity.pdbx_description
1 polymer ?
#
loop_
_entity_poly.entity_id
_entity_poly.type
_entity_poly.pdbx_seq_one_letter_code
_entity_poly.pdbx_strand_id
1 'polypeptide(L)'
;EILPPVTATFDDAVALVAAGQPARTRVVLRASTPAGAQGTLRLAAPAGFTVQPAQVPFTLTEADPEAIVELTLTAKAGAAAGALAAQVEVAGRKTSWRRAVIDYPHLPRRTLLEPSTLRLVPIDLKRGPGRIAYVPGPGDKVAQALRQVGYQVEEIDEDAIATGDLRRFDAVVMGIRAYNTRPRLLALHGPLMAYVEGGGRLIVQYNTNNRFNPLKAEIGPEPFEITRDRVTDEAATMEPVDPAHPALTTPNRLGPADFAGWVQERGLYFAANWGPAYRPIFRAHDAGEPPLEGGLLVARHGKGVFVYTGLAFFRQLPAGVPGAYRLFANLLAL
;
A
#
# COMPACT_ATOMS: atom_id res chain seq x y z
N GLU A 1 22.39 -17.30 -21.63
CA GLU A 1 21.37 -17.42 -20.57
C GLU A 1 20.32 -18.43 -21.03
N ILE A 2 19.89 -19.38 -20.20
CA ILE A 2 18.87 -20.35 -20.60
C ILE A 2 17.53 -19.85 -20.05
N LEU A 3 16.69 -19.33 -20.94
CA LEU A 3 15.36 -18.83 -20.62
C LEU A 3 14.28 -19.76 -21.18
N PRO A 4 13.11 -19.87 -20.54
CA PRO A 4 11.97 -20.51 -21.17
C PRO A 4 11.56 -19.72 -22.43
N PRO A 5 10.99 -20.37 -23.46
CA PRO A 5 10.63 -19.70 -24.72
C PRO A 5 9.76 -18.45 -24.51
N VAL A 6 8.88 -18.50 -23.51
CA VAL A 6 8.01 -17.40 -23.11
C VAL A 6 8.00 -17.31 -21.58
N THR A 7 7.98 -16.08 -21.08
CA THR A 7 7.73 -15.75 -19.67
C THR A 7 6.40 -15.03 -19.53
N ALA A 8 5.74 -15.20 -18.40
CA ALA A 8 4.50 -14.52 -18.07
C ALA A 8 4.72 -13.68 -16.80
N THR A 9 4.36 -12.42 -16.82
CA THR A 9 4.56 -11.50 -15.68
C THR A 9 3.26 -10.76 -15.40
N PHE A 10 2.69 -10.92 -14.20
CA PHE A 10 1.61 -10.05 -13.75
C PHE A 10 2.16 -8.66 -13.40
N ASP A 11 1.40 -7.61 -13.70
CA ASP A 11 1.82 -6.24 -13.36
C ASP A 11 1.81 -5.94 -11.87
N ASP A 12 0.87 -6.57 -11.17
CA ASP A 12 0.77 -6.47 -9.73
C ASP A 12 1.36 -7.73 -9.09
N ALA A 13 1.99 -7.56 -7.92
CA ALA A 13 2.37 -8.69 -7.08
C ALA A 13 1.18 -9.23 -6.27
N VAL A 14 0.20 -8.36 -6.00
CA VAL A 14 -0.99 -8.66 -5.19
C VAL A 14 -2.23 -8.04 -5.85
N ALA A 15 -3.33 -8.79 -5.89
CA ALA A 15 -4.64 -8.30 -6.29
C ALA A 15 -5.66 -8.46 -5.16
N LEU A 16 -6.25 -7.35 -4.76
CA LEU A 16 -7.35 -7.31 -3.80
C LEU A 16 -8.67 -7.49 -4.54
N VAL A 17 -9.44 -8.50 -4.13
CA VAL A 17 -10.69 -8.87 -4.81
C VAL A 17 -11.82 -8.88 -3.81
N ALA A 18 -12.77 -7.97 -3.97
CA ALA A 18 -13.97 -7.96 -3.15
C ALA A 18 -14.95 -9.05 -3.57
N ALA A 19 -15.61 -9.68 -2.60
CA ALA A 19 -16.54 -10.77 -2.88
C ALA A 19 -17.68 -10.29 -3.80
N GLY A 20 -17.90 -11.02 -4.89
CA GLY A 20 -18.92 -10.68 -5.89
C GLY A 20 -18.63 -9.44 -6.76
N GLN A 21 -17.49 -8.77 -6.58
CA GLN A 21 -17.08 -7.65 -7.40
C GLN A 21 -15.92 -8.05 -8.32
N PRO A 22 -16.01 -7.76 -9.64
CA PRO A 22 -14.90 -8.04 -10.54
C PRO A 22 -13.73 -7.11 -10.26
N ALA A 23 -12.53 -7.68 -10.10
CA ALA A 23 -11.27 -6.95 -10.12
C ALA A 23 -10.56 -7.19 -11.46
N ARG A 24 -9.84 -6.19 -11.96
CA ARG A 24 -9.06 -6.31 -13.20
C ARG A 24 -7.58 -6.40 -12.88
N THR A 25 -6.87 -7.22 -13.63
CA THR A 25 -5.40 -7.27 -13.66
C THR A 25 -4.98 -7.68 -15.06
N ARG A 26 -3.68 -7.62 -15.35
CA ARG A 26 -3.16 -8.05 -16.64
C ARG A 26 -1.90 -8.89 -16.45
N VAL A 27 -1.65 -9.77 -17.41
CA VAL A 27 -0.44 -10.58 -17.49
C VAL A 27 0.24 -10.34 -18.83
N VAL A 28 1.52 -9.99 -18.76
CA VAL A 28 2.36 -9.71 -19.92
C VAL A 28 3.12 -10.98 -20.27
N LEU A 29 2.88 -11.50 -21.46
CA LEU A 29 3.66 -12.56 -22.07
C LEU A 29 4.82 -11.93 -22.84
N ARG A 30 6.03 -12.46 -22.67
CA ARG A 30 7.22 -12.01 -23.38
C ARG A 30 8.01 -13.18 -23.94
N ALA A 31 8.30 -13.13 -25.24
CA ALA A 31 9.17 -14.09 -25.90
C ALA A 31 10.62 -13.89 -25.44
N SER A 32 11.33 -14.99 -25.21
CA SER A 32 12.75 -14.98 -24.84
C SER A 32 13.67 -15.34 -26.01
N THR A 33 13.10 -15.60 -27.18
CA THR A 33 13.81 -16.00 -28.41
C THR A 33 13.44 -15.10 -29.58
N PRO A 34 14.40 -14.69 -30.43
CA PRO A 34 14.12 -13.82 -31.59
C PRO A 34 13.07 -14.38 -32.55
N ALA A 35 13.03 -15.71 -32.74
CA ALA A 35 12.06 -16.39 -33.59
C ALA A 35 10.60 -16.30 -33.10
N GLY A 36 10.34 -15.68 -31.94
CA GLY A 36 9.03 -15.67 -31.31
C GLY A 36 8.62 -17.04 -30.75
N ALA A 37 7.35 -17.18 -30.42
CA ALA A 37 6.76 -18.43 -29.92
C ALA A 37 5.23 -18.38 -30.01
N GLN A 38 4.61 -19.53 -30.25
CA GLN A 38 3.16 -19.70 -30.16
C GLN A 38 2.80 -20.75 -29.13
N GLY A 39 1.66 -20.57 -28.47
CA GLY A 39 1.28 -21.46 -27.38
C GLY A 39 -0.03 -21.07 -26.72
N THR A 40 -0.19 -21.50 -25.48
CA THR A 40 -1.38 -21.22 -24.68
C THR A 40 -0.97 -20.80 -23.28
N LEU A 41 -1.51 -19.67 -22.83
CA LEU A 41 -1.52 -19.27 -21.43
C LEU A 41 -2.69 -19.95 -20.72
N ARG A 42 -2.43 -20.63 -19.61
CA ARG A 42 -3.43 -21.21 -18.70
C ARG A 42 -3.30 -20.56 -17.34
N LEU A 43 -4.43 -20.18 -16.74
CA LEU A 43 -4.47 -19.50 -15.45
C LEU A 43 -5.15 -20.41 -14.42
N ALA A 44 -4.40 -20.75 -13.38
CA ALA A 44 -4.87 -21.60 -12.29
C ALA A 44 -5.17 -20.73 -11.08
N ALA A 45 -6.46 -20.44 -10.86
CA ALA A 45 -6.92 -19.69 -9.70
C ALA A 45 -7.01 -20.59 -8.45
N PRO A 46 -6.76 -20.04 -7.25
CA PRO A 46 -6.93 -20.76 -6.00
C PRO A 46 -8.41 -21.00 -5.69
N ALA A 47 -8.70 -21.90 -4.75
CA ALA A 47 -10.06 -22.19 -4.31
C ALA A 47 -10.80 -20.92 -3.87
N GLY A 48 -12.05 -20.78 -4.30
CA GLY A 48 -12.86 -19.59 -4.02
C GLY A 48 -12.65 -18.42 -4.98
N PHE A 49 -11.70 -18.48 -5.91
CA PHE A 49 -11.50 -17.48 -6.95
C PHE A 49 -11.82 -18.04 -8.34
N THR A 50 -12.24 -17.16 -9.24
CA THR A 50 -12.28 -17.47 -10.67
C THR A 50 -11.59 -16.37 -11.47
N VAL A 51 -11.08 -16.76 -12.65
CA VAL A 51 -10.35 -15.89 -13.57
C VAL A 51 -10.92 -16.07 -14.96
N GLN A 52 -11.19 -14.97 -15.65
CA GLN A 52 -11.66 -14.95 -17.03
C GLN A 52 -10.83 -13.98 -17.88
N PRO A 53 -10.34 -14.41 -19.05
CA PRO A 53 -10.32 -15.79 -19.54
C PRO A 53 -9.40 -16.70 -18.70
N ALA A 54 -9.75 -17.98 -18.54
CA ALA A 54 -8.89 -18.95 -17.83
C ALA A 54 -7.81 -19.57 -18.74
N GLN A 55 -7.99 -19.49 -20.06
CA GLN A 55 -7.07 -19.99 -21.06
C GLN A 55 -7.08 -19.05 -22.27
N VAL A 56 -5.89 -18.70 -22.77
CA VAL A 56 -5.73 -17.77 -23.90
C VAL A 56 -4.65 -18.31 -24.85
N PRO A 57 -4.97 -18.58 -26.12
CA PRO A 57 -3.93 -18.84 -27.12
C PRO A 57 -3.15 -17.55 -27.40
N PHE A 58 -1.84 -17.67 -27.66
CA PHE A 58 -1.01 -16.54 -28.02
C PHE A 58 -0.06 -16.89 -29.16
N THR A 59 0.35 -15.85 -29.90
CA THR A 59 1.41 -15.89 -30.89
C THR A 59 2.27 -14.65 -30.70
N LEU A 60 3.56 -14.84 -30.47
CA LEU A 60 4.57 -13.80 -30.35
C LEU A 60 5.54 -13.94 -31.52
N THR A 61 5.97 -12.83 -32.08
CA THR A 61 6.89 -12.77 -33.23
C THR A 61 8.10 -11.89 -32.89
N GLU A 62 9.05 -11.77 -33.81
CA GLU A 62 10.15 -10.81 -33.66
C GLU A 62 9.65 -9.35 -33.64
N ALA A 63 8.65 -9.04 -34.49
CA ALA A 63 8.05 -7.71 -34.57
C ALA A 63 7.15 -7.41 -33.35
N ASP A 64 6.47 -8.45 -32.84
CA ASP A 64 5.57 -8.37 -31.69
C ASP A 64 6.00 -9.37 -30.61
N PRO A 65 7.08 -9.09 -29.85
CA PRO A 65 7.65 -10.03 -28.88
C PRO A 65 6.85 -10.10 -27.57
N GLU A 66 5.81 -9.28 -27.41
CA GLU A 66 4.99 -9.17 -26.21
C GLU A 66 3.50 -9.21 -26.52
N ALA A 67 2.75 -9.84 -25.62
CA ALA A 67 1.28 -9.80 -25.63
C ALA A 67 0.77 -9.51 -24.23
N ILE A 68 -0.20 -8.59 -24.13
CA ILE A 68 -0.87 -8.25 -22.88
C ILE A 68 -2.21 -8.98 -22.86
N VAL A 69 -2.45 -9.75 -21.80
CA VAL A 69 -3.73 -10.43 -21.57
C VAL A 69 -4.41 -9.79 -20.38
N GLU A 70 -5.55 -9.13 -20.63
CA GLU A 70 -6.42 -8.56 -19.61
C GLU A 70 -7.25 -9.66 -18.95
N LEU A 71 -7.29 -9.65 -17.61
CA LEU A 71 -7.93 -10.67 -16.79
C LEU A 71 -8.96 -10.03 -15.87
N THR A 72 -10.12 -10.68 -15.77
CA THR A 72 -11.14 -10.39 -14.77
C THR A 72 -11.08 -11.46 -13.69
N LEU A 73 -10.94 -11.02 -12.44
CA LEU A 73 -10.90 -11.84 -11.24
C LEU A 73 -12.19 -11.67 -10.47
N THR A 74 -12.74 -12.76 -9.95
CA THR A 74 -13.86 -12.72 -9.01
C THR A 74 -13.60 -13.62 -7.81
N ALA A 75 -13.98 -13.15 -6.63
CA ALA A 75 -13.89 -13.91 -5.39
C ALA A 75 -15.30 -14.30 -4.90
N LYS A 76 -15.42 -15.53 -4.41
CA LYS A 76 -16.59 -15.97 -3.63
C LYS A 76 -16.50 -15.43 -2.21
N ALA A 77 -17.65 -15.26 -1.56
CA ALA A 77 -17.68 -14.96 -0.13
C ALA A 77 -16.96 -16.06 0.67
N GLY A 78 -16.13 -15.66 1.64
CA GLY A 78 -15.36 -16.59 2.46
C GLY A 78 -14.15 -17.23 1.75
N ALA A 79 -13.75 -16.77 0.56
CA ALA A 79 -12.50 -17.20 -0.05
C ALA A 79 -11.31 -16.91 0.89
N ALA A 80 -10.26 -17.74 0.81
CA ALA A 80 -9.00 -17.53 1.51
C ALA A 80 -7.95 -17.03 0.53
N ALA A 81 -6.97 -16.24 0.99
CA ALA A 81 -5.90 -15.77 0.13
C ALA A 81 -5.13 -16.94 -0.52
N GLY A 82 -4.70 -16.75 -1.77
CA GLY A 82 -4.00 -17.80 -2.53
C GLY A 82 -3.29 -17.26 -3.76
N ALA A 83 -2.54 -18.10 -4.45
CA ALA A 83 -1.79 -17.71 -5.64
C ALA A 83 -2.56 -18.06 -6.91
N LEU A 84 -2.75 -17.07 -7.79
CA LEU A 84 -3.09 -17.29 -9.20
C LEU A 84 -1.80 -17.57 -9.97
N ALA A 85 -1.67 -18.75 -10.56
CA ALA A 85 -0.48 -19.12 -11.33
C ALA A 85 -0.74 -18.94 -12.84
N ALA A 86 0.21 -18.31 -13.54
CA ALA A 86 0.23 -18.27 -15.00
C ALA A 86 1.15 -19.38 -15.53
N GLN A 87 0.56 -20.34 -16.22
CA GLN A 87 1.27 -21.43 -16.85
C GLN A 87 1.28 -21.21 -18.36
N VAL A 88 2.48 -21.16 -18.93
CA VAL A 88 2.69 -21.03 -20.36
C VAL A 88 2.99 -22.41 -20.95
N GLU A 89 2.23 -22.81 -21.95
CA GLU A 89 2.38 -24.07 -22.67
C GLU A 89 2.86 -23.79 -24.11
N VAL A 90 4.06 -24.23 -24.45
CA VAL A 90 4.68 -24.09 -25.78
C VAL A 90 5.20 -25.46 -26.22
N ALA A 91 4.78 -25.93 -27.40
CA ALA A 91 5.16 -27.25 -27.94
C ALA A 91 4.99 -28.41 -26.92
N GLY A 92 3.90 -28.39 -26.15
CA GLY A 92 3.58 -29.40 -25.12
C GLY A 92 4.36 -29.27 -23.81
N ARG A 93 5.31 -28.33 -23.69
CA ARG A 93 6.04 -28.06 -22.44
C ARG A 93 5.36 -26.96 -21.64
N LYS A 94 5.11 -27.23 -20.37
CA LYS A 94 4.46 -26.31 -19.43
C LYS A 94 5.51 -25.67 -18.51
N THR A 95 5.52 -24.35 -18.46
CA THR A 95 6.38 -23.56 -17.56
C THR A 95 5.56 -22.51 -16.83
N SER A 96 6.04 -22.02 -15.69
CA SER A 96 5.38 -20.93 -14.96
C SER A 96 6.45 -20.01 -14.38
N TRP A 97 6.99 -19.16 -15.26
CA TRP A 97 8.12 -18.28 -14.91
C TRP A 97 7.82 -16.85 -15.34
N ARG A 98 8.05 -15.91 -14.42
CA ARG A 98 8.22 -14.50 -14.72
C ARG A 98 9.69 -14.16 -14.81
N ARG A 99 10.00 -13.11 -15.55
CA ARG A 99 11.36 -12.58 -15.69
C ARG A 99 11.53 -11.34 -14.80
N ALA A 100 12.40 -11.41 -13.80
CA ALA A 100 12.85 -10.26 -13.04
C ALA A 100 14.24 -9.84 -13.52
N VAL A 101 14.46 -8.55 -13.72
CA VAL A 101 15.77 -8.01 -14.14
C VAL A 101 16.32 -7.15 -13.01
N ILE A 102 17.49 -7.52 -12.51
CA ILE A 102 18.28 -6.73 -11.57
C ILE A 102 19.26 -5.92 -12.40
N ASP A 103 19.03 -4.62 -12.49
CA ASP A 103 19.83 -3.70 -13.30
C ASP A 103 20.10 -2.44 -12.50
N TYR A 104 21.24 -2.42 -11.81
CA TYR A 104 21.71 -1.27 -11.05
C TYR A 104 23.07 -0.83 -11.59
N PRO A 105 23.40 0.47 -11.61
CA PRO A 105 24.68 0.94 -12.16
C PRO A 105 25.93 0.29 -11.56
N HIS A 106 25.83 -0.22 -10.33
CA HIS A 106 26.91 -0.83 -9.57
C HIS A 106 26.87 -2.37 -9.53
N LEU A 107 25.90 -3.02 -10.20
CA LEU A 107 25.79 -4.48 -10.28
C LEU A 107 25.77 -4.92 -11.75
N PRO A 108 26.42 -6.04 -12.12
CA PRO A 108 26.19 -6.64 -13.43
C PRO A 108 24.71 -6.95 -13.60
N ARG A 109 24.15 -6.61 -14.77
CA ARG A 109 22.76 -6.94 -15.10
C ARG A 109 22.54 -8.45 -14.93
N ARG A 110 21.58 -8.83 -14.07
CA ARG A 110 21.17 -10.23 -13.86
C ARG A 110 19.71 -10.38 -14.22
N THR A 111 19.39 -11.49 -14.86
CA THR A 111 18.01 -11.95 -15.00
C THR A 111 17.77 -13.07 -13.97
N LEU A 112 16.66 -12.99 -13.26
CA LEU A 112 16.16 -14.03 -12.37
C LEU A 112 14.83 -14.56 -12.90
N LEU A 113 14.65 -15.88 -12.85
CA LEU A 113 13.36 -16.51 -13.07
C LEU A 113 12.70 -16.78 -11.73
N GLU A 114 11.48 -16.31 -11.59
CA GLU A 114 10.66 -16.51 -10.39
C GLU A 114 9.32 -17.13 -10.80
N PRO A 115 8.63 -17.86 -9.91
CA PRO A 115 7.31 -18.38 -10.20
C PRO A 115 6.37 -17.28 -10.71
N SER A 116 5.66 -17.55 -11.81
CA SER A 116 4.70 -16.58 -12.36
C SER A 116 3.39 -16.65 -11.58
N THR A 117 3.34 -15.94 -10.46
CA THR A 117 2.19 -15.93 -9.56
C THR A 117 1.74 -14.53 -9.18
N LEU A 118 0.43 -14.33 -9.10
CA LEU A 118 -0.22 -13.17 -8.49
C LEU A 118 -0.89 -13.60 -7.19
N ARG A 119 -0.58 -12.92 -6.08
CA ARG A 119 -1.26 -13.20 -4.80
C ARG A 119 -2.66 -12.60 -4.87
N LEU A 120 -3.69 -13.44 -4.81
CA LEU A 120 -5.07 -13.01 -4.68
C LEU A 120 -5.43 -12.91 -3.20
N VAL A 121 -5.93 -11.75 -2.78
CA VAL A 121 -6.36 -11.51 -1.41
C VAL A 121 -7.82 -11.08 -1.41
N PRO A 122 -8.71 -11.83 -0.74
CA PRO A 122 -10.10 -11.44 -0.60
C PRO A 122 -10.18 -10.25 0.37
N ILE A 123 -10.97 -9.24 0.03
CA ILE A 123 -11.16 -8.09 0.91
C ILE A 123 -12.63 -7.70 1.00
N ASP A 124 -13.12 -7.51 2.22
CA ASP A 124 -14.35 -6.77 2.47
C ASP A 124 -13.95 -5.41 3.01
N LEU A 125 -14.03 -4.39 2.16
CA LEU A 125 -13.60 -3.03 2.44
C LEU A 125 -14.75 -2.06 2.22
N LYS A 126 -15.23 -1.47 3.30
CA LYS A 126 -16.07 -0.28 3.25
C LYS A 126 -15.18 0.93 3.13
N ARG A 127 -15.54 1.83 2.23
CA ARG A 127 -14.79 3.06 1.92
C ARG A 127 -15.66 4.26 2.27
N GLY A 128 -15.06 5.27 2.89
CA GLY A 128 -15.64 6.60 2.95
C GLY A 128 -15.47 7.36 1.63
N PRO A 129 -15.81 8.66 1.59
CA PRO A 129 -15.36 9.58 0.55
C PRO A 129 -13.84 9.49 0.38
N GLY A 130 -13.30 9.82 -0.79
CA GLY A 130 -11.86 9.66 -0.97
C GLY A 130 -11.34 10.07 -2.32
N ARG A 131 -11.52 11.36 -2.64
CA ARG A 131 -10.55 12.07 -3.46
C ARG A 131 -9.38 12.49 -2.58
N ILE A 132 -8.23 11.86 -2.80
CA ILE A 132 -7.05 11.95 -1.95
C ILE A 132 -5.96 12.73 -2.69
N ALA A 133 -5.44 13.76 -2.05
CA ALA A 133 -4.15 14.34 -2.43
C ALA A 133 -3.04 13.52 -1.76
N TYR A 134 -2.12 12.96 -2.54
CA TYR A 134 -0.98 12.20 -2.03
C TYR A 134 0.32 12.94 -2.30
N VAL A 135 1.09 13.21 -1.26
CA VAL A 135 2.41 13.86 -1.36
C VAL A 135 3.46 12.76 -1.25
N PRO A 136 4.10 12.33 -2.36
CA PRO A 136 4.93 11.15 -2.35
C PRO A 136 6.18 11.29 -1.47
N GLY A 137 6.51 10.18 -0.79
CA GLY A 137 7.79 9.93 -0.14
C GLY A 137 8.68 9.00 -0.98
N PRO A 138 9.96 8.78 -0.59
CA PRO A 138 10.86 7.93 -1.35
C PRO A 138 10.43 6.46 -1.33
N GLY A 139 10.14 5.92 -2.52
CA GLY A 139 9.98 4.48 -2.75
C GLY A 139 8.71 3.85 -2.16
N ASP A 140 7.74 4.66 -1.72
CA ASP A 140 6.46 4.15 -1.24
C ASP A 140 5.50 3.84 -2.39
N LYS A 141 4.63 2.84 -2.19
CA LYS A 141 3.59 2.43 -3.15
C LYS A 141 2.18 2.63 -2.60
N VAL A 142 2.02 3.48 -1.58
CA VAL A 142 0.73 3.64 -0.89
C VAL A 142 -0.32 4.25 -1.83
N ALA A 143 0.05 5.27 -2.62
CA ALA A 143 -0.85 5.85 -3.62
C ALA A 143 -1.38 4.80 -4.62
N GLN A 144 -0.50 3.95 -5.14
CA GLN A 144 -0.87 2.85 -6.03
C GLN A 144 -1.82 1.86 -5.33
N ALA A 145 -1.50 1.48 -4.10
CA ALA A 145 -2.31 0.56 -3.30
C ALA A 145 -3.73 1.09 -3.05
N LEU A 146 -3.87 2.39 -2.77
CA LEU A 146 -5.16 3.06 -2.56
C LEU A 146 -5.98 3.15 -3.86
N ARG A 147 -5.34 3.43 -5.00
CA ARG A 147 -6.00 3.39 -6.32
C ARG A 147 -6.55 2.00 -6.63
N GLN A 148 -5.82 0.94 -6.28
CA GLN A 148 -6.23 -0.44 -6.52
C GLN A 148 -7.55 -0.80 -5.81
N VAL A 149 -7.80 -0.24 -4.63
CA VAL A 149 -9.08 -0.39 -3.91
C VAL A 149 -10.09 0.70 -4.24
N GLY A 150 -9.84 1.45 -5.32
CA GLY A 150 -10.78 2.37 -5.96
C GLY A 150 -10.92 3.75 -5.32
N TYR A 151 -9.93 4.20 -4.55
CA TYR A 151 -9.82 5.63 -4.19
C TYR A 151 -9.34 6.46 -5.39
N GLN A 152 -9.79 7.71 -5.47
CA GLN A 152 -9.29 8.66 -6.47
C GLN A 152 -8.06 9.37 -5.89
N VAL A 153 -6.86 8.91 -6.26
CA VAL A 153 -5.60 9.45 -5.72
C VAL A 153 -4.91 10.33 -6.75
N GLU A 154 -4.77 11.60 -6.42
CA GLU A 154 -4.00 12.59 -7.17
C GLU A 154 -2.68 12.84 -6.44
N GLU A 155 -1.56 12.56 -7.10
CA GLU A 155 -0.25 12.90 -6.54
C GLU A 155 0.01 14.39 -6.77
N ILE A 156 0.36 15.11 -5.70
CA ILE A 156 0.58 16.55 -5.73
C ILE A 156 1.94 16.91 -5.14
N ASP A 157 2.42 18.10 -5.50
CA ASP A 157 3.68 18.67 -5.03
C ASP A 157 3.46 19.88 -4.11
N GLU A 158 4.57 20.50 -3.68
CA GLU A 158 4.57 21.65 -2.80
C GLU A 158 3.91 22.87 -3.43
N ASP A 159 4.01 23.05 -4.74
CA ASP A 159 3.42 24.19 -5.45
C ASP A 159 1.90 24.06 -5.48
N ALA A 160 1.39 22.84 -5.70
CA ALA A 160 -0.03 22.52 -5.60
C ALA A 160 -0.58 22.71 -4.17
N ILE A 161 0.22 22.44 -3.12
CA ILE A 161 -0.17 22.72 -1.73
C ILE A 161 -0.17 24.24 -1.46
N ALA A 162 0.83 24.96 -1.97
CA ALA A 162 1.00 26.39 -1.71
C ALA A 162 -0.04 27.26 -2.41
N THR A 163 -0.44 26.89 -3.63
CA THR A 163 -1.24 27.74 -4.52
C THR A 163 -2.58 27.13 -4.93
N GLY A 164 -2.74 25.81 -4.77
CA GLY A 164 -3.94 25.08 -5.16
C GLY A 164 -5.05 25.11 -4.09
N ASP A 165 -6.23 24.65 -4.49
CA ASP A 165 -7.37 24.49 -3.59
C ASP A 165 -7.40 23.08 -2.98
N LEU A 166 -6.89 22.94 -1.76
CA LEU A 166 -6.91 21.67 -1.03
C LEU A 166 -8.32 21.21 -0.63
N ARG A 167 -9.32 22.10 -0.59
CA ARG A 167 -10.71 21.77 -0.17
C ARG A 167 -11.40 20.82 -1.14
N ARG A 168 -10.86 20.67 -2.36
CA ARG A 168 -11.35 19.70 -3.35
C ARG A 168 -11.00 18.24 -2.99
N PHE A 169 -10.17 18.04 -1.97
CA PHE A 169 -9.74 16.73 -1.48
C PHE A 169 -10.38 16.41 -0.14
N ASP A 170 -10.91 15.20 -0.01
CA ASP A 170 -11.45 14.66 1.24
C ASP A 170 -10.35 14.41 2.28
N ALA A 171 -9.14 14.12 1.80
CA ALA A 171 -7.94 13.94 2.62
C ALA A 171 -6.67 14.31 1.85
N VAL A 172 -5.67 14.80 2.58
CA VAL A 172 -4.27 14.94 2.16
C VAL A 172 -3.45 13.90 2.92
N VAL A 173 -2.66 13.11 2.21
CA VAL A 173 -1.79 12.07 2.78
C VAL A 173 -0.34 12.40 2.44
N MET A 174 0.48 12.56 3.47
CA MET A 174 1.92 12.66 3.33
C MET A 174 2.54 11.26 3.33
N GLY A 175 3.33 10.97 2.30
CA GLY A 175 4.11 9.76 2.18
C GLY A 175 5.16 9.63 3.28
N ILE A 176 5.72 8.42 3.41
CA ILE A 176 6.79 8.15 4.37
C ILE A 176 7.96 9.11 4.11
N ARG A 177 8.54 9.67 5.16
CA ARG A 177 9.73 10.54 5.06
C ARG A 177 9.55 11.75 4.13
N ALA A 178 8.33 12.13 3.74
CA ALA A 178 8.09 13.25 2.84
C ALA A 178 8.77 14.54 3.36
N TYR A 179 8.63 14.84 4.65
CA TYR A 179 9.28 16.01 5.27
C TYR A 179 10.81 15.86 5.38
N ASN A 180 11.36 14.65 5.33
CA ASN A 180 12.81 14.47 5.30
C ASN A 180 13.42 14.69 3.92
N THR A 181 12.71 14.32 2.86
CA THR A 181 13.22 14.40 1.48
C THR A 181 12.79 15.66 0.76
N ARG A 182 11.79 16.38 1.28
CA ARG A 182 11.20 17.57 0.66
C ARG A 182 11.17 18.74 1.65
N PRO A 183 12.29 19.46 1.84
CA PRO A 183 12.42 20.50 2.86
C PRO A 183 11.41 21.65 2.72
N ARG A 184 10.92 21.93 1.50
CA ARG A 184 9.91 22.96 1.23
C ARG A 184 8.58 22.69 1.95
N LEU A 185 8.26 21.43 2.27
CA LEU A 185 7.03 21.07 3.01
C LEU A 185 6.96 21.72 4.40
N LEU A 186 8.10 21.99 5.04
CA LEU A 186 8.11 22.62 6.37
C LEU A 186 7.52 24.04 6.34
N ALA A 187 7.74 24.77 5.24
CA ALA A 187 7.18 26.11 5.06
C ALA A 187 5.68 26.10 4.73
N LEU A 188 5.10 24.92 4.49
CA LEU A 188 3.69 24.74 4.12
C LEU A 188 2.81 24.31 5.29
N HIS A 189 3.34 24.34 6.52
CA HIS A 189 2.57 24.05 7.73
C HIS A 189 1.31 24.92 7.83
N GLY A 190 1.42 26.25 7.65
CA GLY A 190 0.27 27.16 7.70
C GLY A 190 -0.88 26.78 6.74
N PRO A 191 -0.63 26.65 5.42
CA PRO A 191 -1.65 26.18 4.47
C PRO A 191 -2.25 24.81 4.82
N LEU A 192 -1.43 23.87 5.29
CA LEU A 192 -1.89 22.53 5.69
C LEU A 192 -2.77 22.58 6.95
N MET A 193 -2.41 23.38 7.95
CA MET A 193 -3.23 23.54 9.15
C MET A 193 -4.52 24.28 8.85
N ALA A 194 -4.51 25.29 7.96
CA ALA A 194 -5.73 25.95 7.50
C ALA A 194 -6.69 24.98 6.78
N TYR A 195 -6.15 24.04 5.99
CA TYR A 195 -6.94 22.96 5.39
C TYR A 195 -7.58 22.06 6.45
N VAL A 196 -6.82 21.64 7.47
CA VAL A 196 -7.35 20.83 8.58
C VAL A 196 -8.40 21.62 9.38
N GLU A 197 -8.10 22.86 9.76
CA GLU A 197 -9.03 23.73 10.48
C GLU A 197 -10.36 23.90 9.74
N GLY A 198 -10.31 23.99 8.41
CA GLY A 198 -11.45 24.09 7.51
C GLY A 198 -12.31 22.82 7.38
N GLY A 199 -11.92 21.70 7.97
CA GLY A 199 -12.64 20.42 7.87
C GLY A 199 -11.89 19.32 7.11
N GLY A 200 -10.69 19.63 6.61
CA GLY A 200 -9.84 18.68 5.90
C GLY A 200 -9.25 17.61 6.81
N ARG A 201 -8.80 16.51 6.19
CA ARG A 201 -8.11 15.42 6.88
C ARG A 201 -6.66 15.36 6.43
N LEU A 202 -5.72 15.55 7.35
CA LEU A 202 -4.29 15.42 7.04
C LEU A 202 -3.73 14.18 7.73
N ILE A 203 -3.27 13.21 6.93
CA ILE A 203 -2.60 12.01 7.43
C ILE A 203 -1.11 12.12 7.12
N VAL A 204 -0.28 12.13 8.16
CA VAL A 204 1.17 12.14 8.05
C VAL A 204 1.73 10.79 8.45
N GLN A 205 2.29 10.07 7.48
CA GLN A 205 3.06 8.86 7.75
C GLN A 205 4.42 9.20 8.37
N TYR A 206 5.09 8.18 8.90
CA TYR A 206 6.32 8.37 9.67
C TYR A 206 7.36 9.22 8.93
N ASN A 207 8.10 9.99 9.70
CA ASN A 207 9.33 10.65 9.27
C ASN A 207 10.45 10.21 10.20
N THR A 208 11.70 10.44 9.80
CA THR A 208 12.86 10.10 10.62
C THR A 208 13.37 11.33 11.34
N ASN A 209 13.76 11.16 12.60
CA ASN A 209 14.49 12.17 13.34
C ASN A 209 15.93 11.67 13.55
N ASN A 210 16.94 12.46 13.16
CA ASN A 210 18.34 12.09 13.36
C ASN A 210 19.12 13.21 14.04
N ARG A 211 20.19 12.84 14.76
CA ARG A 211 20.98 13.79 15.57
C ARG A 211 21.66 14.89 14.74
N PHE A 212 21.85 14.68 13.45
CA PHE A 212 22.56 15.59 12.55
C PHE A 212 21.63 16.56 11.82
N ASN A 213 20.35 16.19 11.63
CA ASN A 213 19.31 17.00 11.05
C ASN A 213 17.98 16.68 11.76
N PRO A 214 17.80 17.18 13.00
CA PRO A 214 16.61 16.90 13.76
C PRO A 214 15.41 17.56 13.09
N LEU A 215 14.34 16.80 12.89
CA LEU A 215 13.10 17.33 12.34
C LEU A 215 12.38 18.13 13.44
N LYS A 216 12.82 19.38 13.64
CA LYS A 216 12.25 20.34 14.59
C LYS A 216 11.04 21.11 14.02
N ALA A 217 10.30 20.47 13.12
CA ALA A 217 9.28 21.15 12.36
C ALA A 217 7.89 20.93 12.95
N GLU A 218 7.08 21.98 12.92
CA GLU A 218 5.65 21.90 13.18
C GLU A 218 5.03 21.11 12.02
N ILE A 219 4.66 19.86 12.30
CA ILE A 219 4.03 18.96 11.32
C ILE A 219 2.53 18.90 11.57
N GLY A 220 2.12 18.94 12.84
CA GLY A 220 0.74 18.86 13.26
C GLY A 220 0.25 20.12 13.97
N PRO A 221 -1.00 20.09 14.47
CA PRO A 221 -1.65 21.23 15.14
C PRO A 221 -1.10 21.51 16.54
N GLU A 222 -0.46 20.52 17.17
CA GLU A 222 0.19 20.62 18.47
C GLU A 222 1.57 19.95 18.42
N PRO A 223 2.49 20.27 19.35
CA PRO A 223 3.81 19.65 19.37
C PRO A 223 3.74 18.14 19.66
N PHE A 224 4.62 17.38 19.02
CA PHE A 224 4.97 16.01 19.36
C PHE A 224 6.39 15.73 18.89
N GLU A 225 7.05 14.76 19.51
CA GLU A 225 8.41 14.36 19.16
C GLU A 225 8.38 13.08 18.34
N ILE A 226 9.10 13.04 17.23
CA ILE A 226 9.36 11.80 16.49
C ILE A 226 10.58 11.13 17.09
N THR A 227 10.39 9.93 17.65
CA THR A 227 11.45 9.15 18.27
C THR A 227 12.07 8.14 17.30
N ARG A 228 12.88 7.22 17.82
CA ARG A 228 13.38 6.05 17.09
C ARG A 228 12.70 4.75 17.50
N ASP A 229 11.73 4.85 18.40
CA ASP A 229 10.99 3.74 18.97
C ASP A 229 10.17 3.08 17.86
N ARG A 230 10.01 1.76 18.00
CA ARG A 230 9.45 0.90 16.97
C ARG A 230 8.90 -0.36 17.63
N VAL A 231 8.01 -1.02 16.91
CA VAL A 231 7.54 -2.37 17.24
C VAL A 231 7.87 -3.23 16.03
N THR A 232 8.95 -3.98 16.15
CA THR A 232 9.52 -4.79 15.06
C THR A 232 8.86 -6.14 14.93
N ASP A 233 8.22 -6.66 15.98
CA ASP A 233 7.47 -7.89 15.90
C ASP A 233 6.16 -7.66 15.14
N GLU A 234 6.09 -8.20 13.91
CA GLU A 234 4.90 -8.18 13.06
C GLU A 234 3.67 -8.86 13.69
N ALA A 235 3.87 -9.74 14.67
CA ALA A 235 2.82 -10.43 15.41
C ALA A 235 2.44 -9.75 16.74
N ALA A 236 3.12 -8.66 17.13
CA ALA A 236 2.82 -7.93 18.37
C ALA A 236 1.33 -7.55 18.44
N THR A 237 0.73 -7.68 19.63
CA THR A 237 -0.69 -7.37 19.80
C THR A 237 -0.92 -5.86 19.69
N MET A 238 -1.85 -5.47 18.83
CA MET A 238 -2.29 -4.08 18.69
C MET A 238 -3.49 -3.87 19.62
N GLU A 239 -3.24 -3.38 20.83
CA GLU A 239 -4.27 -3.18 21.84
C GLU A 239 -4.93 -1.81 21.66
N PRO A 240 -6.27 -1.73 21.47
CA PRO A 240 -6.96 -0.44 21.41
C PRO A 240 -6.84 0.34 22.73
N VAL A 241 -6.48 1.62 22.65
CA VAL A 241 -6.55 2.52 23.81
C VAL A 241 -8.00 2.92 24.08
N ASP A 242 -8.74 3.27 23.03
CA ASP A 242 -10.18 3.51 23.05
C ASP A 242 -10.86 2.64 21.96
N PRO A 243 -11.43 1.48 22.32
CA PRO A 243 -12.11 0.58 21.38
C PRO A 243 -13.31 1.20 20.66
N ALA A 244 -13.90 2.28 21.18
CA ALA A 244 -15.04 2.95 20.60
C ALA A 244 -14.64 4.08 19.62
N HIS A 245 -13.34 4.39 19.52
CA HIS A 245 -12.86 5.47 18.66
C HIS A 245 -13.22 5.21 17.18
N PRO A 246 -13.69 6.23 16.42
CA PRO A 246 -14.10 6.06 15.02
C PRO A 246 -13.05 5.43 14.10
N ALA A 247 -11.75 5.66 14.38
CA ALA A 247 -10.64 5.02 13.67
C ALA A 247 -10.70 3.47 13.72
N LEU A 248 -11.38 2.89 14.71
CA LEU A 248 -11.53 1.46 14.92
C LEU A 248 -12.92 0.93 14.55
N THR A 249 -13.90 1.81 14.37
CA THR A 249 -15.30 1.39 14.22
C THR A 249 -15.92 1.74 12.87
N THR A 250 -15.42 2.76 12.18
CA THR A 250 -16.11 3.37 11.04
C THR A 250 -15.16 3.75 9.90
N PRO A 251 -15.47 3.39 8.64
CA PRO A 251 -16.61 2.59 8.19
C PRO A 251 -16.43 1.08 8.42
N ASN A 252 -15.23 0.64 8.79
CA ASN A 252 -14.91 -0.75 9.07
C ASN A 252 -14.73 -0.94 10.58
N ARG A 253 -15.42 -1.94 11.15
CA ARG A 253 -15.15 -2.35 12.54
C ARG A 253 -13.93 -3.25 12.56
N LEU A 254 -12.90 -2.83 13.28
CA LEU A 254 -11.64 -3.56 13.42
C LEU A 254 -11.66 -4.47 14.65
N GLY A 255 -11.03 -5.63 14.53
CA GLY A 255 -10.74 -6.52 15.64
C GLY A 255 -9.33 -7.13 15.53
N PRO A 256 -8.95 -8.05 16.44
CA PRO A 256 -7.61 -8.66 16.43
C PRO A 256 -7.22 -9.32 15.10
N ALA A 257 -8.18 -9.90 14.38
CA ALA A 257 -7.95 -10.52 13.08
C ALA A 257 -7.53 -9.50 12.00
N ASP A 258 -7.91 -8.23 12.15
CA ASP A 258 -7.45 -7.14 11.28
C ASP A 258 -5.99 -6.78 11.53
N PHE A 259 -5.29 -7.44 12.46
CA PHE A 259 -3.85 -7.29 12.69
C PHE A 259 -3.06 -8.56 12.34
N ALA A 260 -3.71 -9.57 11.77
CA ALA A 260 -3.06 -10.79 11.31
C ALA A 260 -2.38 -10.59 9.95
N GLY A 261 -1.25 -11.29 9.74
CA GLY A 261 -0.55 -11.29 8.45
C GLY A 261 0.16 -9.97 8.12
N TRP A 262 0.41 -9.12 9.12
CA TRP A 262 1.35 -8.00 8.97
C TRP A 262 2.71 -8.55 8.52
N VAL A 263 3.39 -7.78 7.69
CA VAL A 263 4.71 -8.13 7.19
C VAL A 263 5.77 -7.23 7.81
N GLN A 264 6.86 -7.85 8.22
CA GLN A 264 8.10 -7.27 8.73
C GLN A 264 8.02 -6.57 10.10
N GLU A 265 7.07 -5.66 10.32
CA GLU A 265 6.98 -4.85 11.55
C GLU A 265 5.60 -4.20 11.70
N ARG A 266 5.20 -3.85 12.94
CA ARG A 266 3.99 -3.03 13.18
C ARG A 266 4.21 -1.59 12.78
N GLY A 267 5.36 -1.02 13.14
CA GLY A 267 5.69 0.34 12.79
C GLY A 267 6.99 0.86 13.37
N LEU A 268 7.34 2.06 12.94
CA LEU A 268 8.62 2.70 13.15
C LEU A 268 8.43 4.17 13.52
N TYR A 269 9.40 4.71 14.24
CA TYR A 269 9.51 6.14 14.58
C TYR A 269 8.26 6.64 15.33
N PHE A 270 7.85 5.92 16.37
CA PHE A 270 6.65 6.30 17.12
C PHE A 270 6.82 7.69 17.73
N ALA A 271 5.70 8.42 17.82
CA ALA A 271 5.70 9.71 18.47
C ALA A 271 5.91 9.55 20.00
N ALA A 272 6.38 10.60 20.66
CA ALA A 272 6.42 10.77 22.11
C ALA A 272 6.15 12.24 22.46
N ASN A 273 5.99 12.54 23.76
CA ASN A 273 5.92 13.91 24.27
C ASN A 273 4.93 14.81 23.49
N TRP A 274 3.76 14.26 23.16
CA TRP A 274 2.74 14.95 22.37
C TRP A 274 1.80 15.79 23.24
N GLY A 275 1.25 16.85 22.64
CA GLY A 275 0.29 17.74 23.28
C GLY A 275 -1.08 17.09 23.60
N PRO A 276 -1.88 17.71 24.48
CA PRO A 276 -3.14 17.16 24.97
C PRO A 276 -4.26 17.05 23.93
N ALA A 277 -4.12 17.59 22.71
CA ALA A 277 -5.10 17.37 21.64
C ALA A 277 -4.98 15.98 20.99
N TYR A 278 -3.81 15.35 21.08
CA TYR A 278 -3.59 14.04 20.47
C TYR A 278 -4.21 12.91 21.31
N ARG A 279 -4.85 11.99 20.62
CA ARG A 279 -5.41 10.75 21.16
C ARG A 279 -4.66 9.58 20.54
N PRO A 280 -3.92 8.79 21.33
CA PRO A 280 -3.37 7.53 20.82
C PRO A 280 -4.48 6.53 20.55
N ILE A 281 -4.35 5.75 19.49
CA ILE A 281 -5.35 4.77 19.08
C ILE A 281 -5.00 3.37 19.53
N PHE A 282 -3.71 3.02 19.48
CA PHE A 282 -3.20 1.71 19.88
C PHE A 282 -2.06 1.85 20.86
N ARG A 283 -1.92 0.84 21.72
CA ARG A 283 -0.68 0.51 22.40
C ARG A 283 -0.14 -0.82 21.87
N ALA A 284 1.16 -0.92 21.71
CA ALA A 284 1.85 -2.14 21.29
C ALA A 284 3.30 -2.13 21.78
N HIS A 285 3.93 -3.30 21.89
CA HIS A 285 5.34 -3.43 22.25
C HIS A 285 5.95 -4.71 21.68
N ASP A 286 7.28 -4.72 21.56
CA ASP A 286 8.04 -5.94 21.37
C ASP A 286 8.17 -6.71 22.70
N ALA A 287 8.46 -8.01 22.64
CA ALA A 287 8.53 -8.85 23.82
C ALA A 287 9.57 -8.33 24.84
N GLY A 288 9.13 -8.05 26.06
CA GLY A 288 9.99 -7.53 27.14
C GLY A 288 10.23 -6.01 27.11
N GLU A 289 9.65 -5.29 26.14
CA GLU A 289 9.72 -3.83 26.05
C GLU A 289 8.46 -3.16 26.63
N PRO A 290 8.54 -1.90 27.09
CA PRO A 290 7.36 -1.16 27.55
C PRO A 290 6.37 -0.87 26.41
N PRO A 291 5.05 -0.78 26.70
CA PRO A 291 4.03 -0.41 25.73
C PRO A 291 4.26 0.99 25.17
N LEU A 292 4.19 1.11 23.84
CA LEU A 292 4.29 2.36 23.10
C LEU A 292 2.91 2.73 22.52
N GLU A 293 2.51 3.98 22.70
CA GLU A 293 1.21 4.50 22.23
C GLU A 293 1.31 5.46 21.03
N GLY A 294 2.53 5.90 20.70
CA GLY A 294 2.79 6.89 19.65
C GLY A 294 2.74 6.36 18.22
N GLY A 295 2.29 5.12 18.01
CA GLY A 295 2.24 4.49 16.68
C GLY A 295 1.13 5.05 15.79
N LEU A 296 0.05 5.54 16.39
CA LEU A 296 -1.06 6.18 15.68
C LEU A 296 -1.72 7.21 16.61
N LEU A 297 -1.54 8.49 16.29
CA LEU A 297 -2.11 9.62 17.02
C LEU A 297 -3.15 10.33 16.15
N VAL A 298 -4.29 10.66 16.74
CA VAL A 298 -5.36 11.44 16.09
C VAL A 298 -5.61 12.71 16.91
N ALA A 299 -5.66 13.87 16.25
CA ALA A 299 -6.02 15.14 16.87
C ALA A 299 -7.11 15.83 16.04
N ARG A 300 -8.12 16.38 16.73
CA ARG A 300 -9.05 17.32 16.10
C ARG A 300 -8.44 18.71 16.10
N HIS A 301 -8.56 19.41 14.99
CA HIS A 301 -8.12 20.80 14.87
C HIS A 301 -9.12 21.56 14.00
N GLY A 302 -9.73 22.59 14.57
CA GLY A 302 -10.92 23.22 13.98
C GLY A 302 -12.02 22.20 13.69
N LYS A 303 -12.46 22.13 12.44
CA LYS A 303 -13.50 21.21 11.97
C LYS A 303 -12.94 19.89 11.44
N GLY A 304 -11.63 19.80 11.22
CA GLY A 304 -11.00 18.65 10.59
C GLY A 304 -10.19 17.79 11.57
N VAL A 305 -9.37 16.94 10.97
CA VAL A 305 -8.63 15.91 11.69
C VAL A 305 -7.21 15.84 11.18
N PHE A 306 -6.27 15.83 12.11
CA PHE A 306 -4.88 15.50 11.85
C PHE A 306 -4.58 14.10 12.39
N VAL A 307 -3.83 13.31 11.62
CA VAL A 307 -3.37 11.98 12.00
C VAL A 307 -1.87 11.91 11.80
N TYR A 308 -1.15 11.48 12.84
CA TYR A 308 0.22 11.00 12.70
C TYR A 308 0.24 9.48 12.82
N THR A 309 0.98 8.80 11.94
CA THR A 309 1.12 7.35 12.01
C THR A 309 2.55 6.87 11.77
N GLY A 310 3.09 6.18 12.78
CA GLY A 310 4.30 5.37 12.70
C GLY A 310 4.04 3.96 12.16
N LEU A 311 2.77 3.54 12.02
CA LEU A 311 2.44 2.21 11.50
C LEU A 311 2.96 2.01 10.07
N ALA A 312 3.45 0.81 9.77
CA ALA A 312 4.17 0.49 8.54
C ALA A 312 3.26 0.29 7.30
N PHE A 313 2.29 1.18 7.07
CA PHE A 313 1.35 1.09 5.94
C PHE A 313 2.03 0.96 4.56
N PHE A 314 3.18 1.60 4.38
CA PHE A 314 4.00 1.49 3.18
C PHE A 314 4.48 0.06 2.87
N ARG A 315 4.50 -0.85 3.86
CA ARG A 315 4.73 -2.28 3.67
C ARG A 315 3.41 -3.05 3.58
N GLN A 316 2.47 -2.74 4.48
CA GLN A 316 1.25 -3.52 4.62
C GLN A 316 0.29 -3.37 3.44
N LEU A 317 0.11 -2.14 2.93
CA LEU A 317 -0.79 -1.90 1.81
C LEU A 317 -0.24 -2.57 0.53
N PRO A 318 1.04 -2.39 0.13
CA PRO A 318 1.56 -3.11 -1.04
C PRO A 318 1.64 -4.63 -0.88
N ALA A 319 1.74 -5.14 0.34
CA ALA A 319 1.66 -6.57 0.63
C ALA A 319 0.21 -7.12 0.58
N GLY A 320 -0.79 -6.24 0.46
CA GLY A 320 -2.21 -6.57 0.37
C GLY A 320 -2.83 -7.00 1.69
N VAL A 321 -2.38 -6.48 2.83
CA VAL A 321 -2.89 -6.88 4.15
C VAL A 321 -4.28 -6.27 4.39
N PRO A 322 -5.38 -7.06 4.42
CA PRO A 322 -6.74 -6.51 4.42
C PRO A 322 -7.07 -5.59 5.59
N GLY A 323 -6.62 -5.94 6.79
CA GLY A 323 -6.86 -5.12 7.98
C GLY A 323 -6.16 -3.76 7.93
N ALA A 324 -4.98 -3.68 7.30
CA ALA A 324 -4.29 -2.41 7.08
C ALA A 324 -5.10 -1.48 6.15
N TYR A 325 -5.73 -2.03 5.11
CA TYR A 325 -6.64 -1.29 4.24
C TYR A 325 -7.87 -0.78 4.98
N ARG A 326 -8.49 -1.62 5.82
CA ARG A 326 -9.66 -1.22 6.61
C ARG A 326 -9.31 -0.10 7.60
N LEU A 327 -8.19 -0.22 8.31
CA LEU A 327 -7.71 0.83 9.21
C LEU A 327 -7.43 2.12 8.44
N PHE A 328 -6.71 2.06 7.32
CA PHE A 328 -6.41 3.24 6.52
C PHE A 328 -7.69 3.89 5.96
N ALA A 329 -8.68 3.09 5.52
CA ALA A 329 -9.99 3.57 5.10
C ALA A 329 -10.77 4.27 6.22
N ASN A 330 -10.65 3.79 7.47
CA ASN A 330 -11.21 4.48 8.62
C ASN A 330 -10.53 5.83 8.87
N LEU A 331 -9.19 5.90 8.78
CA LEU A 331 -8.45 7.16 8.92
C LEU A 331 -8.84 8.20 7.88
N LEU A 332 -9.06 7.75 6.64
CA LEU A 332 -9.55 8.60 5.54
C LEU A 332 -11.00 9.10 5.75
N ALA A 333 -11.76 8.48 6.66
CA ALA A 333 -13.18 8.76 6.89
C ALA A 333 -13.48 9.47 8.22
N LEU A 334 -12.45 9.89 8.99
CA LEU A 334 -12.58 10.50 10.33
C LEU A 334 -13.35 11.82 10.39
#